data_AF-A0A2T4D461-F1
#
_entry.id   AF-A0A2T4D461-F1
#
_cell.length_a   1.000
_cell.length_b   1.000
_cell.length_c   1.000
_cell.angle_alpha   90.00
_cell.angle_beta   90.00
_cell.angle_gamma   90.00
#
_symmetry.space_group_name_H-M   'P 1'
#
loop_
_entity.id
_entity.type
_entity.pdbx_description
1 polymer ?
#
loop_
_entity_poly.entity_id
_entity_poly.type
_entity_poly.pdbx_seq_one_letter_code
_entity_poly.pdbx_strand_id
1 'polypeptide(L)'
;MRQRKQRRDKIARLISWGHWFTFFNILVALVVGLFYVEAAETPGSALGVIYLLISWLGHFAFLPFVFFIILIFPFCMLIPYPRILRGIASLLASIGLLALIADMLFYRQYGFHLNTYSLSQLALDAETAFAGASFLILLGMLLTFVVVLVFELGLANLAYKRLERLQTKHWGISVSAVFVLCFLTSHTIHI
;
A
#
# COMPACT_ATOMS: atom_id res chain seq x y z
N MET A 1 17.42 -1.50 34.98
CA MET A 1 16.80 -2.64 34.23
C MET A 1 15.34 -2.40 33.83
N ARG A 2 14.47 -1.86 34.71
CA ARG A 2 13.02 -1.62 34.45
C ARG A 2 12.70 -0.67 33.28
N GLN A 3 13.44 0.43 33.12
CA GLN A 3 13.25 1.38 32.01
C GLN A 3 13.57 0.78 30.63
N ARG A 4 14.60 -0.08 30.54
CA ARG A 4 14.94 -0.81 29.30
C ARG A 4 13.83 -1.78 28.91
N LYS A 5 13.22 -2.47 29.88
CA LYS A 5 12.08 -3.37 29.66
C LYS A 5 10.86 -2.60 29.14
N GLN A 6 10.48 -1.51 29.81
CA GLN A 6 9.38 -0.65 29.36
C GLN A 6 9.59 -0.06 27.96
N ARG A 7 10.83 0.31 27.59
CA ARG A 7 11.14 0.78 26.24
C ARG A 7 10.97 -0.33 25.21
N ARG A 8 11.47 -1.54 25.49
CA ARG A 8 11.32 -2.72 24.61
C ARG A 8 9.84 -3.08 24.42
N ASP A 9 9.05 -3.07 25.49
CA ASP A 9 7.62 -3.38 25.42
C ASP A 9 6.85 -2.35 24.56
N LYS A 10 7.21 -1.06 24.67
CA LYS A 10 6.65 0.00 23.81
C LYS A 10 7.01 -0.19 22.35
N ILE A 11 8.28 -0.48 22.05
CA ILE A 11 8.74 -0.71 20.67
C ILE A 11 8.05 -1.95 20.09
N ALA A 12 7.99 -3.05 20.85
CA ALA A 12 7.29 -4.27 20.42
C ALA A 12 5.81 -4.01 20.12
N ARG A 13 5.13 -3.21 20.96
CA ARG A 13 3.75 -2.79 20.71
C ARG A 13 3.62 -1.96 19.43
N LEU A 14 4.56 -1.04 19.16
CA LEU A 14 4.56 -0.23 17.94
C LEU A 14 4.83 -1.06 16.69
N ILE A 15 5.77 -2.00 16.77
CA ILE A 15 6.06 -2.94 15.68
C ILE A 15 4.82 -3.79 15.39
N SER A 16 4.17 -4.34 16.43
CA SER A 16 2.95 -5.13 16.25
C SER A 16 1.81 -4.31 15.64
N TRP A 17 1.63 -3.06 16.08
CA TRP A 17 0.69 -2.13 15.46
C TRP A 17 1.04 -1.90 13.97
N GLY A 18 2.31 -1.70 13.66
CA GLY A 18 2.80 -1.50 12.30
C GLY A 18 2.44 -2.68 11.38
N HIS A 19 2.62 -3.93 11.84
CA HIS A 19 2.22 -5.11 11.07
C HIS A 19 0.72 -5.13 10.75
N TRP A 20 -0.14 -4.78 11.71
CA TRP A 20 -1.58 -4.70 11.47
C TRP A 20 -1.95 -3.57 10.52
N PHE A 21 -1.30 -2.41 10.64
CA PHE A 21 -1.48 -1.30 9.73
C PHE A 21 -1.09 -1.67 8.29
N THR A 22 0.06 -2.35 8.12
CA THR A 22 0.51 -2.90 6.84
C THR A 22 -0.47 -3.92 6.29
N PHE A 23 -0.98 -4.82 7.13
CA PHE A 23 -1.98 -5.80 6.71
C PHE A 23 -3.23 -5.13 6.13
N PHE A 24 -3.76 -4.08 6.77
CA PHE A 24 -4.88 -3.34 6.21
C PHE A 24 -4.52 -2.64 4.89
N ASN A 25 -3.32 -2.07 4.79
CA ASN A 25 -2.82 -1.48 3.54
C ASN A 25 -2.64 -2.51 2.42
N ILE A 26 -2.29 -3.76 2.73
CA ILE A 26 -2.28 -4.88 1.76
C ILE A 26 -3.69 -5.10 1.21
N LEU A 27 -4.71 -5.14 2.07
CA LEU A 27 -6.09 -5.30 1.60
C LEU A 27 -6.52 -4.15 0.69
N VAL A 28 -6.15 -2.91 1.02
CA VAL A 28 -6.43 -1.74 0.19
C VAL A 28 -5.70 -1.85 -1.15
N ALA A 29 -4.42 -2.21 -1.15
CA ALA A 29 -3.63 -2.40 -2.36
C ALA A 29 -4.19 -3.52 -3.25
N LEU A 30 -4.69 -4.62 -2.66
CA LEU A 30 -5.36 -5.69 -3.40
C LEU A 30 -6.63 -5.20 -4.11
N VAL A 31 -7.45 -4.38 -3.43
CA VAL A 31 -8.64 -3.77 -4.05
C VAL A 31 -8.24 -2.86 -5.20
N VAL A 32 -7.21 -2.03 -5.05
CA VAL A 32 -6.69 -1.21 -6.16
C VAL A 32 -6.14 -2.11 -7.28
N GLY A 33 -5.48 -3.20 -6.93
CA GLY A 33 -4.95 -4.20 -7.87
C GLY A 33 -6.01 -4.87 -8.74
N LEU A 34 -7.27 -4.99 -8.26
CA LEU A 34 -8.36 -5.52 -9.08
C LEU A 34 -8.63 -4.68 -10.33
N PHE A 35 -8.42 -3.37 -10.26
CA PHE A 35 -8.60 -2.49 -11.42
C PHE A 35 -7.51 -2.69 -12.48
N TYR A 36 -6.30 -3.10 -12.09
CA TYR A 36 -5.28 -3.53 -13.05
C TYR A 36 -5.67 -4.85 -13.72
N VAL A 37 -6.18 -5.80 -12.93
CA VAL A 37 -6.66 -7.09 -13.46
C VAL A 37 -7.82 -6.90 -14.43
N GLU A 38 -8.72 -5.96 -14.16
CA GLU A 38 -9.82 -5.59 -15.06
C GLU A 38 -9.33 -4.92 -16.35
N ALA A 39 -8.32 -4.05 -16.25
CA ALA A 39 -7.75 -3.35 -17.40
C ALA A 39 -6.82 -4.24 -18.26
N ALA A 40 -6.31 -5.34 -17.70
CA ALA A 40 -5.40 -6.25 -18.39
C ALA A 40 -6.14 -7.21 -19.34
N GLU A 41 -5.43 -7.74 -20.32
CA GLU A 41 -5.96 -8.77 -21.21
C GLU A 41 -6.31 -10.05 -20.44
N THR A 42 -7.51 -10.57 -20.66
CA THR A 42 -7.97 -11.79 -19.99
C THR A 42 -7.19 -13.00 -20.48
N PRO A 43 -6.60 -13.83 -19.59
CA PRO A 43 -5.87 -15.01 -20.01
C PRO A 43 -6.77 -16.00 -20.76
N GLY A 44 -6.30 -16.50 -21.91
CA GLY A 44 -7.04 -17.49 -22.72
C GLY A 44 -7.03 -18.93 -22.17
N SER A 45 -6.39 -19.18 -21.02
CA SER A 45 -6.26 -20.52 -20.44
C SER A 45 -6.49 -20.54 -18.93
N ALA A 46 -6.96 -21.69 -18.41
CA ALA A 46 -7.18 -21.87 -16.98
C ALA A 46 -5.89 -21.69 -16.14
N LEU A 47 -4.75 -22.16 -16.65
CA LEU A 47 -3.44 -21.94 -16.03
C LEU A 47 -3.06 -20.46 -15.99
N GLY A 48 -3.37 -19.71 -17.06
CA GLY A 48 -3.16 -18.27 -17.10
C GLY A 48 -3.99 -17.52 -16.07
N VAL A 49 -5.25 -17.90 -15.86
CA VAL A 49 -6.10 -17.31 -14.80
C VAL A 49 -5.56 -17.61 -13.41
N ILE A 50 -5.12 -18.84 -13.14
CA ILE A 50 -4.51 -19.20 -11.85
C ILE A 50 -3.24 -18.37 -11.61
N TYR A 51 -2.38 -18.28 -12.63
CA TYR A 51 -1.16 -17.48 -12.55
C TYR A 51 -1.46 -16.00 -12.29
N LEU A 52 -2.46 -15.42 -12.98
CA LEU A 52 -2.91 -14.05 -12.79
C LEU A 52 -3.36 -13.80 -11.34
N LEU A 53 -4.16 -14.70 -10.76
CA LEU A 53 -4.61 -14.58 -9.38
C LEU A 53 -3.46 -14.68 -8.37
N ILE A 54 -2.53 -15.63 -8.57
CA ILE A 54 -1.37 -15.81 -7.69
C ILE A 54 -0.44 -14.58 -7.78
N SER A 55 -0.19 -14.10 -9.00
CA SER A 55 0.65 -12.93 -9.26
C SER A 55 0.06 -11.65 -8.67
N TRP A 56 -1.24 -11.39 -8.91
CA TRP A 56 -1.97 -10.27 -8.32
C TRP A 56 -1.90 -10.32 -6.79
N LEU A 57 -2.25 -11.46 -6.19
CA LEU A 57 -2.27 -11.60 -4.74
C LEU A 57 -0.88 -11.41 -4.12
N GLY A 58 0.15 -12.01 -4.72
CA GLY A 58 1.53 -11.91 -4.25
C GLY A 58 2.12 -10.51 -4.42
N HIS A 59 2.00 -9.92 -5.61
CA HIS A 59 2.60 -8.63 -5.95
C HIS A 59 2.01 -7.48 -5.12
N PHE A 60 0.67 -7.34 -5.10
CA PHE A 60 0.02 -6.24 -4.39
C PHE A 60 0.10 -6.40 -2.87
N ALA A 61 0.25 -7.62 -2.34
CA ALA A 61 0.57 -7.83 -0.93
C ALA A 61 2.03 -7.51 -0.59
N PHE A 62 2.95 -7.76 -1.51
CA PHE A 62 4.37 -7.46 -1.32
C PHE A 62 4.66 -5.96 -1.24
N LEU A 63 3.95 -5.13 -2.02
CA LEU A 63 4.19 -3.69 -2.10
C LEU A 63 4.09 -2.96 -0.73
N PRO A 64 2.98 -3.00 0.03
CA PRO A 64 2.95 -2.39 1.35
C PRO A 64 3.86 -3.08 2.36
N PHE A 65 4.12 -4.37 2.18
CA PHE A 65 5.00 -5.14 3.06
C PHE A 65 6.46 -4.66 2.97
N VAL A 66 7.00 -4.50 1.76
CA VAL A 66 8.36 -3.97 1.58
C VAL A 66 8.45 -2.51 2.02
N PHE A 67 7.40 -1.72 1.76
CA PHE A 67 7.30 -0.34 2.25
C PHE A 67 7.38 -0.26 3.78
N PHE A 68 6.68 -1.17 4.47
CA PHE A 68 6.77 -1.27 5.92
C PHE A 68 8.18 -1.58 6.41
N ILE A 69 8.87 -2.55 5.80
CA ILE A 69 10.23 -2.94 6.18
C ILE A 69 11.21 -1.77 6.01
N ILE A 70 11.14 -1.08 4.86
CA ILE A 70 12.11 -0.04 4.50
C ILE A 70 11.86 1.26 5.29
N LEU A 71 10.60 1.65 5.47
CA LEU A 71 10.27 2.97 6.01
C LEU A 71 9.71 2.89 7.43
N ILE A 72 8.58 2.20 7.63
CA ILE A 72 7.83 2.27 8.90
C ILE A 72 8.58 1.55 10.03
N PHE A 73 9.17 0.39 9.76
CA PHE A 73 9.86 -0.43 10.76
C PHE A 73 11.06 0.30 11.40
N PRO A 74 11.98 0.95 10.66
CA PRO A 74 13.01 1.81 11.24
C PRO A 74 12.45 2.90 12.15
N PHE A 75 11.38 3.59 11.72
CA PHE A 75 10.74 4.62 12.56
C PHE A 75 10.16 4.04 13.86
N CYS A 76 9.63 2.81 13.85
CA CYS A 76 9.16 2.14 15.07
C CYS A 76 10.28 1.93 16.10
N MET A 77 11.52 1.68 15.63
CA MET A 77 12.69 1.46 16.49
C MET A 77 13.29 2.76 17.02
N LEU A 78 13.27 3.81 16.19
CA LEU A 78 13.88 5.11 16.49
C LEU A 78 12.96 6.02 17.31
N ILE A 79 11.65 6.03 17.05
CA ILE A 79 10.70 6.99 17.60
C ILE A 79 9.73 6.31 18.58
N PRO A 80 9.91 6.42 19.91
CA PRO A 80 9.06 5.77 20.90
C PRO A 80 7.75 6.54 21.19
N TYR A 81 7.21 7.27 20.20
CA TYR A 81 6.02 8.12 20.32
C TYR A 81 4.87 7.63 19.41
N PRO A 82 3.88 6.90 19.95
CA PRO A 82 2.82 6.27 19.15
C PRO A 82 1.96 7.24 18.33
N ARG A 83 1.80 8.50 18.79
CA ARG A 83 1.01 9.52 18.07
C ARG A 83 1.75 10.00 16.82
N ILE A 84 3.04 10.30 16.95
CA ILE A 84 3.89 10.78 15.85
C ILE A 84 4.08 9.68 14.82
N LEU A 85 4.38 8.46 15.28
CA LEU A 85 4.60 7.32 14.38
C LEU A 85 3.37 7.03 13.51
N ARG A 86 2.16 7.10 14.08
CA ARG A 86 0.91 6.96 13.33
C ARG A 86 0.75 8.04 12.26
N GLY A 87 1.03 9.29 12.59
CA GLY A 87 0.98 10.39 11.62
C GLY A 87 1.97 10.19 10.46
N ILE A 88 3.22 9.85 10.76
CA ILE A 88 4.25 9.58 9.74
C ILE A 88 3.86 8.39 8.87
N ALA A 89 3.45 7.28 9.48
CA ALA A 89 3.05 6.08 8.75
C ALA A 89 1.83 6.32 7.85
N SER A 90 0.81 7.03 8.33
CA SER A 90 -0.37 7.39 7.53
C SER A 90 0.00 8.32 6.38
N LEU A 91 0.87 9.31 6.59
CA LEU A 91 1.34 10.20 5.54
C LEU A 91 2.09 9.42 4.44
N LEU A 92 3.03 8.58 4.86
CA LEU A 92 3.81 7.71 3.98
C LEU A 92 2.91 6.75 3.19
N ALA A 93 1.99 6.06 3.86
CA ALA A 93 1.01 5.17 3.22
C ALA A 93 0.11 5.92 2.23
N SER A 94 -0.31 7.15 2.56
CA SER A 94 -1.14 7.98 1.68
C SER A 94 -0.42 8.34 0.38
N ILE A 95 0.86 8.70 0.47
CA ILE A 95 1.69 8.98 -0.72
C ILE A 95 1.83 7.71 -1.56
N GLY A 96 2.10 6.56 -0.93
CA GLY A 96 2.21 5.28 -1.61
C GLY A 96 0.90 4.86 -2.30
N LEU A 97 -0.23 5.02 -1.62
CA LEU A 97 -1.55 4.69 -2.16
C LEU A 97 -1.96 5.64 -3.28
N LEU A 98 -1.64 6.93 -3.18
CA LEU A 98 -1.84 7.86 -4.29
C LEU A 98 -0.99 7.49 -5.51
N ALA A 99 0.28 7.13 -5.30
CA ALA A 99 1.14 6.69 -6.39
C ALA A 99 0.57 5.44 -7.07
N LEU A 100 0.06 4.48 -6.29
CA LEU A 100 -0.59 3.28 -6.80
C LEU A 100 -1.88 3.59 -7.57
N ILE A 101 -2.72 4.49 -7.07
CA ILE A 101 -3.95 4.91 -7.76
C ILE A 101 -3.62 5.68 -9.04
N ALA A 102 -2.65 6.58 -9.01
CA ALA A 102 -2.21 7.32 -10.19
C ALA A 102 -1.68 6.38 -11.28
N ASP A 103 -0.85 5.41 -10.90
CA ASP A 103 -0.36 4.38 -11.82
C ASP A 103 -1.49 3.52 -12.37
N MET A 104 -2.49 3.16 -11.55
CA MET A 104 -3.65 2.39 -11.99
C MET A 104 -4.48 3.13 -13.05
N LEU A 105 -4.76 4.42 -12.81
CA LEU A 105 -5.50 5.25 -13.76
C LEU A 105 -4.73 5.40 -15.08
N PHE A 106 -3.41 5.56 -14.99
CA PHE A 106 -2.56 5.63 -16.17
C PHE A 106 -2.52 4.31 -16.94
N TYR A 107 -2.29 3.19 -16.25
CA TYR A 107 -2.29 1.86 -16.83
C TYR A 107 -3.61 1.56 -17.54
N ARG A 108 -4.75 1.93 -16.95
CA ARG A 108 -6.07 1.73 -17.58
C ARG A 108 -6.25 2.52 -18.87
N GLN A 109 -5.62 3.69 -18.99
CA GLN A 109 -5.74 4.55 -20.16
C GLN A 109 -4.76 4.16 -21.28
N TYR A 110 -3.53 3.76 -20.92
CA TYR A 110 -2.44 3.59 -21.89
C TYR A 110 -1.90 2.16 -22.00
N GLY A 111 -2.26 1.25 -21.09
CA GLY A 111 -1.86 -0.16 -21.10
C GLY A 111 -0.44 -0.45 -20.55
N PHE A 112 0.26 0.56 -20.03
CA PHE A 112 1.59 0.41 -19.42
C PHE A 112 1.73 1.27 -18.15
N HIS A 113 2.67 0.90 -17.29
CA HIS A 113 2.92 1.56 -16.01
C HIS A 113 3.66 2.89 -16.15
N LEU A 114 3.54 3.74 -15.13
CA LEU A 114 4.27 5.00 -15.03
C LEU A 114 5.78 4.76 -15.01
N ASN A 115 6.46 5.43 -15.93
CA ASN A 115 7.90 5.55 -16.00
C ASN A 115 8.32 7.00 -16.32
N THR A 116 9.63 7.27 -16.33
CA THR A 116 10.19 8.61 -16.58
C THR A 116 9.79 9.21 -17.92
N TYR A 117 9.57 8.39 -18.95
CA TYR A 117 9.14 8.84 -20.28
C TYR A 117 7.63 9.14 -20.35
N SER A 118 6.82 8.35 -19.65
CA SER A 118 5.37 8.50 -19.58
C SER A 118 4.93 9.77 -18.84
N LEU A 119 5.77 10.27 -17.92
CA LEU A 119 5.53 11.51 -17.18
C LEU A 119 5.52 12.73 -18.11
N SER A 120 6.40 12.78 -19.11
CA SER A 120 6.36 13.86 -20.11
C SER A 120 5.12 13.77 -20.99
N GLN A 121 4.64 12.57 -21.30
CA GLN A 121 3.43 12.38 -22.10
C GLN A 121 2.17 12.73 -21.31
N LEU A 122 2.10 12.35 -20.03
CA LEU A 122 1.07 12.82 -19.09
C LEU A 122 1.03 14.34 -18.97
N ALA A 123 2.20 15.00 -18.91
CA ALA A 123 2.26 16.45 -18.82
C ALA A 123 1.71 17.12 -20.09
N LEU A 124 2.03 16.59 -21.26
CA LEU A 124 1.53 17.09 -22.55
C LEU A 124 0.02 16.84 -22.73
N ASP A 125 -0.45 15.64 -22.37
CA ASP A 125 -1.87 15.29 -22.41
C ASP A 125 -2.66 16.11 -21.38
N ALA A 126 -2.07 16.38 -20.21
CA ALA A 126 -2.66 17.27 -19.23
C ALA A 126 -2.69 18.73 -19.71
N GLU A 127 -1.65 19.21 -20.37
CA GLU A 127 -1.62 20.58 -20.90
C GLU A 127 -2.67 20.79 -22.00
N THR A 128 -2.88 19.79 -22.85
CA THR A 128 -3.86 19.84 -23.95
C THR A 128 -5.30 19.61 -23.50
N ALA A 129 -5.56 18.62 -22.63
CA ALA A 129 -6.90 18.35 -22.10
C ALA A 129 -7.40 19.45 -21.15
N PHE A 130 -6.48 20.25 -20.59
CA PHE A 130 -6.80 21.20 -19.53
C PHE A 130 -6.28 22.63 -19.76
N ALA A 131 -6.18 23.07 -21.02
CA ALA A 131 -5.87 24.46 -21.36
C ALA A 131 -6.82 25.41 -20.59
N GLY A 132 -6.32 26.03 -19.50
CA GLY A 132 -7.07 26.93 -18.60
C GLY A 132 -7.59 26.34 -17.27
N ALA A 133 -7.44 25.04 -16.98
CA ALA A 133 -7.99 24.37 -15.79
C ALA A 133 -6.97 24.00 -14.70
N SER A 134 -5.77 24.59 -14.72
CA SER A 134 -4.65 24.25 -13.81
C SER A 134 -5.02 24.33 -12.32
N PHE A 135 -5.82 25.32 -11.91
CA PHE A 135 -6.25 25.47 -10.51
C PHE A 135 -7.20 24.35 -10.06
N LEU A 136 -8.16 23.94 -10.91
CA LEU A 136 -9.15 22.92 -10.56
C LEU A 136 -8.50 21.53 -10.42
N ILE A 137 -7.50 21.22 -11.26
CA ILE A 137 -6.75 19.96 -11.16
C ILE A 137 -5.92 19.93 -9.88
N LEU A 138 -5.18 20.99 -9.59
CA LEU A 138 -4.40 21.08 -8.34
C LEU A 138 -5.29 20.94 -7.12
N LEU A 139 -6.47 21.58 -7.15
CA LEU A 139 -7.48 21.45 -6.10
C LEU A 139 -8.00 20.02 -5.99
N GLY A 140 -8.32 19.36 -7.12
CA GLY A 140 -8.77 17.97 -7.16
C GLY A 140 -7.73 16.99 -6.63
N MET A 141 -6.45 17.15 -7.01
CA MET A 141 -5.33 16.36 -6.50
C MET A 141 -5.15 16.55 -4.99
N LEU A 142 -5.20 17.81 -4.53
CA LEU A 142 -5.10 18.13 -3.11
C LEU A 142 -6.26 17.52 -2.31
N LEU A 143 -7.50 17.63 -2.81
CA LEU A 143 -8.66 17.04 -2.16
C LEU A 143 -8.56 15.51 -2.10
N THR A 144 -8.12 14.87 -3.20
CA THR A 144 -7.89 13.42 -3.23
C THR A 144 -6.84 13.01 -2.20
N PHE A 145 -5.73 13.74 -2.12
CA PHE A 145 -4.70 13.50 -1.10
C PHE A 145 -5.25 13.63 0.32
N VAL A 146 -6.03 14.68 0.60
CA VAL A 146 -6.63 14.90 1.93
C VAL A 146 -7.58 13.75 2.29
N VAL A 147 -8.42 13.30 1.34
CA VAL A 147 -9.33 12.17 1.55
C VAL A 147 -8.56 10.89 1.88
N VAL A 148 -7.53 10.56 1.09
CA VAL A 148 -6.67 9.40 1.32
C VAL A 148 -5.95 9.51 2.67
N LEU A 149 -5.45 10.69 3.02
CA LEU A 149 -4.78 10.92 4.29
C LEU A 149 -5.70 10.74 5.49
N VAL A 150 -6.92 11.25 5.42
CA VAL A 150 -7.94 11.05 6.46
C VAL A 150 -8.28 9.57 6.59
N PHE A 151 -8.41 8.86 5.47
CA PHE A 151 -8.64 7.42 5.44
C PHE A 151 -7.50 6.64 6.12
N GLU A 152 -6.24 6.90 5.75
CA GLU A 152 -5.07 6.24 6.34
C GLU A 152 -4.87 6.60 7.82
N LEU A 153 -5.17 7.83 8.23
CA LEU A 153 -5.20 8.22 9.64
C LEU A 153 -6.30 7.46 10.40
N GLY A 154 -7.47 7.30 9.79
CA GLY A 154 -8.56 6.49 10.30
C GLY A 154 -8.14 5.04 10.53
N LEU A 155 -7.55 4.40 9.52
CA LEU A 155 -7.03 3.03 9.59
C LEU A 155 -5.94 2.88 10.66
N ALA A 156 -4.95 3.78 10.68
CA ALA A 156 -3.88 3.79 11.67
C ALA A 156 -4.42 3.89 13.11
N ASN A 157 -5.40 4.77 13.32
CA ASN A 157 -6.04 4.97 14.61
C ASN A 157 -6.92 3.79 15.02
N LEU A 158 -7.66 3.21 14.08
CA LEU A 158 -8.49 2.03 14.31
C LEU A 158 -7.65 0.82 14.70
N ALA A 159 -6.58 0.56 13.94
CA ALA A 159 -5.61 -0.50 14.22
C ALA A 159 -4.98 -0.33 15.60
N TYR A 160 -4.65 0.91 15.99
CA TYR A 160 -4.06 1.20 17.31
C TYR A 160 -5.06 0.99 18.45
N LYS A 161 -6.29 1.51 18.31
CA LYS A 161 -7.35 1.37 19.33
C LYS A 161 -7.76 -0.09 19.52
N ARG A 162 -7.74 -0.91 18.47
CA ARG A 162 -8.13 -2.32 18.51
C ARG A 162 -6.95 -3.29 18.64
N LEU A 163 -5.72 -2.79 18.86
CA LEU A 163 -4.50 -3.59 18.83
C LEU A 163 -4.55 -4.81 19.75
N GLU A 164 -5.06 -4.67 20.97
CA GLU A 164 -5.14 -5.78 21.93
C GLU A 164 -6.01 -6.93 21.41
N ARG A 165 -7.13 -6.62 20.75
CA ARG A 165 -7.99 -7.63 20.11
C ARG A 165 -7.41 -8.21 18.82
N LEU A 166 -6.54 -7.45 18.16
CA LEU A 166 -5.87 -7.90 16.95
C LEU A 166 -4.71 -8.83 17.31
N GLN A 167 -3.96 -8.54 18.37
CA GLN A 167 -2.85 -9.37 18.84
C GLN A 167 -3.26 -10.79 19.27
N THR A 168 -4.51 -10.99 19.71
CA THR A 168 -5.03 -12.31 20.04
C THR A 168 -5.38 -13.17 18.82
N LYS A 169 -5.31 -12.62 17.61
CA LYS A 169 -5.66 -13.33 16.37
C LYS A 169 -4.44 -14.04 15.79
N HIS A 170 -4.45 -15.37 15.85
CA HIS A 170 -3.36 -16.20 15.30
C HIS A 170 -3.36 -16.30 13.76
N TRP A 171 -4.48 -16.00 13.10
CA TRP A 171 -4.60 -16.14 11.65
C TRP A 171 -3.76 -15.13 10.85
N GLY A 172 -3.29 -14.04 11.46
CA GLY A 172 -2.45 -13.06 10.78
C GLY A 172 -1.16 -13.67 10.24
N ILE A 173 -0.59 -14.64 10.95
CA ILE A 173 0.62 -15.37 10.53
C ILE A 173 0.31 -16.24 9.30
N SER A 174 -0.77 -17.02 9.35
CA SER A 174 -1.18 -17.90 8.26
C SER A 174 -1.48 -17.11 6.98
N VAL A 175 -2.20 -15.99 7.09
CA VAL A 175 -2.52 -15.14 5.92
C VAL A 175 -1.26 -14.49 5.35
N SER A 176 -0.35 -14.02 6.20
CA SER A 176 0.93 -13.46 5.73
C SER A 176 1.78 -14.51 5.01
N ALA A 177 1.78 -15.75 5.49
CA ALA A 177 2.48 -16.85 4.83
C ALA A 177 1.90 -17.16 3.43
N VAL A 178 0.57 -17.08 3.28
CA VAL A 178 -0.08 -17.21 1.96
C VAL A 178 0.40 -16.11 1.00
N PHE A 179 0.44 -14.85 1.43
CA PHE A 179 0.94 -13.75 0.59
C PHE A 179 2.38 -13.96 0.13
N VAL A 180 3.26 -14.35 1.06
CA VAL A 180 4.67 -14.64 0.73
C VAL A 180 4.78 -15.81 -0.23
N LEU A 181 4.02 -16.88 0.00
CA LEU A 181 4.02 -18.04 -0.89
C LEU A 181 3.54 -17.65 -2.30
N CYS A 182 2.44 -16.91 -2.41
CA CYS A 182 1.95 -16.42 -3.71
C CYS A 182 3.00 -15.56 -4.42
N PHE A 183 3.67 -14.66 -3.70
CA PHE A 183 4.74 -13.85 -4.27
C PHE A 183 5.90 -14.70 -4.81
N LEU A 184 6.41 -15.63 -4.00
CA LEU A 184 7.51 -16.51 -4.40
C LEU A 184 7.11 -17.40 -5.59
N THR A 185 5.95 -18.04 -5.53
CA THR A 185 5.43 -18.90 -6.60
C THR A 185 5.25 -18.12 -7.91
N SER A 186 4.68 -16.90 -7.85
CA SER A 186 4.51 -16.07 -9.06
C SER A 186 5.85 -15.73 -9.73
N HIS A 187 6.89 -15.45 -8.94
CA HIS A 187 8.24 -15.19 -9.46
C HIS A 187 8.89 -16.44 -10.03
N THR A 188 8.75 -17.59 -9.36
CA THR A 188 9.31 -18.86 -9.85
C THR A 188 8.67 -19.34 -11.14
N ILE A 189 7.37 -19.10 -11.34
CA ILE A 189 6.68 -19.49 -12.59
C ILE A 189 7.04 -18.55 -13.74
N HIS A 190 7.31 -17.28 -13.45
CA HIS A 190 7.62 -16.26 -14.45
C HIS A 190 9.05 -16.33 -14.98
N ILE A 191 10.01 -16.75 -14.13
CA ILE A 191 11.43 -16.92 -14.48
C ILE A 191 11.60 -18.21 -15.28
#